data_AF-A0A5N8USM2-F1
#
_entry.id   AF-A0A5N8USM2-F1
#
_cell.length_a   1.000
_cell.length_b   1.000
_cell.length_c   1.000
_cell.angle_alpha   90.00
_cell.angle_beta   90.00
_cell.angle_gamma   90.00
#
_symmetry.space_group_name_H-M   'P 1'
#
loop_
_entity.id
_entity.type
_entity.pdbx_description
1 polymer ?
#
loop_
_entity_poly.entity_id
_entity_poly.type
_entity_poly.pdbx_seq_one_letter_code
_entity_poly.pdbx_strand_id
1 'polypeptide(L)'
;MKLFRGRQDIYANRWQNKQARSGYSVGCHNEWQQGKCNKPKVKCMECVHQAFKRLDRQAIYDHLAGKHTVGLYPLLEDNFCCLLAADFDKSDWQVAVSAFRKACNELKVPCSVERSRSGNGAHIGVFFESSVSAKDARLLGFILLDKAMEFHAGLSFESYDRLFPNQDLLPIGGFGNLIALPLQYAPRQQANSVFIDENLYPYSDQWSYLSSVKKLAKQQLDIILSYQSQDVKQDTERKPWELNYARGNEVMTGCPEKLTLVLANRLYLSISALPQALLARLKRIARFSNPVFFKTQALRFSTNGIPRFICLAEVDNGYLALPRGCFDEVSRLLQDHLIEIELEDKRKQGTRLKGLMFKGELRKDQKKAVAVLAKHDTGVLHAPTAFGKTVAAIGLIHRRKVNTLILVHSRQLLDQWKERLTAFLDGCDVGLIGGGKRKPTGQVDIATYQSLINRKDNSVASLLYDYGQVIIDECHHIFAPNYERLLNEVHAKYILGITATPHRQDGHQPIMIILSLIDSFSNMT
;
A
#
# COMPACT_ATOMS: atom_id res chain seq x y z
N MET A 1 2.64 -15.10 -34.62
CA MET A 1 2.55 -14.42 -33.32
C MET A 1 3.92 -14.49 -32.63
N LYS A 2 4.79 -13.48 -32.82
CA LYS A 2 6.15 -13.51 -32.25
C LYS A 2 6.26 -12.81 -30.89
N LEU A 3 5.40 -11.82 -30.59
CA LEU A 3 5.46 -10.98 -29.39
C LEU A 3 4.46 -11.42 -28.31
N PHE A 4 3.16 -11.32 -28.59
CA PHE A 4 2.07 -11.65 -27.65
C PHE A 4 1.86 -13.16 -27.52
N ARG A 5 2.86 -13.90 -27.05
CA ARG A 5 2.79 -15.35 -26.86
C ARG A 5 2.26 -15.70 -25.47
N GLY A 6 1.25 -16.57 -25.43
CA GLY A 6 0.69 -17.17 -24.23
C GLY A 6 0.08 -18.53 -24.58
N ARG A 7 -0.95 -18.98 -23.84
CA ARG A 7 -1.65 -20.24 -24.12
C ARG A 7 -2.17 -20.27 -25.56
N GLN A 8 -1.92 -21.38 -26.25
CA GLN A 8 -2.32 -21.60 -27.65
C GLN A 8 -3.55 -22.48 -27.77
N ASP A 9 -3.83 -23.26 -26.73
CA ASP A 9 -4.96 -24.17 -26.64
C ASP A 9 -6.27 -23.44 -26.27
N ILE A 10 -6.19 -22.21 -25.77
CA ILE A 10 -7.33 -21.44 -25.28
C ILE A 10 -7.16 -19.92 -25.44
N TYR A 11 -8.26 -19.21 -25.70
CA TYR A 11 -8.35 -17.75 -25.59
C TYR A 11 -9.70 -17.31 -25.02
N ALA A 12 -9.81 -16.02 -24.64
CA ALA A 12 -11.06 -15.43 -24.16
C ALA A 12 -11.71 -14.52 -25.20
N ASN A 13 -13.03 -14.50 -25.27
CA ASN A 13 -13.81 -13.55 -26.06
C ASN A 13 -14.32 -12.41 -25.19
N ARG A 14 -14.21 -11.18 -25.67
CA ARG A 14 -14.92 -10.05 -25.07
C ARG A 14 -16.40 -10.17 -25.40
N TRP A 15 -17.24 -10.00 -24.38
CA TRP A 15 -18.68 -9.84 -24.54
C TRP A 15 -19.11 -8.47 -24.01
N GLN A 16 -20.24 -7.99 -24.51
CA GLN A 16 -20.91 -6.79 -24.01
C GLN A 16 -22.41 -7.05 -24.01
N ASN A 17 -23.07 -6.79 -22.88
CA ASN A 17 -24.50 -6.98 -22.75
C ASN A 17 -25.27 -5.72 -23.20
N LYS A 18 -26.61 -5.85 -23.29
CA LYS A 18 -27.51 -4.74 -23.66
C LYS A 18 -27.50 -3.57 -22.66
N GLN A 19 -27.02 -3.79 -21.43
CA GLN A 19 -26.88 -2.77 -20.38
C GLN A 19 -25.48 -2.14 -20.36
N ALA A 20 -24.73 -2.23 -21.47
CA ALA A 20 -23.37 -1.72 -21.65
C ALA A 20 -22.30 -2.28 -20.68
N ARG A 21 -22.60 -3.32 -19.89
CA ARG A 21 -21.56 -4.04 -19.14
C ARG A 21 -20.77 -4.91 -20.10
N SER A 22 -19.47 -4.97 -19.90
CA SER A 22 -18.58 -5.82 -20.69
C SER A 22 -17.67 -6.66 -19.83
N GLY A 23 -17.20 -7.76 -20.39
CA GLY A 23 -16.23 -8.63 -19.75
C GLY A 23 -15.61 -9.58 -20.76
N TYR A 24 -14.84 -10.53 -20.25
CA TYR A 24 -14.27 -11.61 -21.04
C TYR A 24 -14.78 -12.95 -20.55
N SER A 25 -15.01 -13.88 -21.46
CA SER A 25 -15.35 -15.26 -21.16
C SER A 25 -14.48 -16.21 -21.98
N VAL A 26 -14.18 -17.37 -21.43
CA VAL A 26 -13.44 -18.42 -22.13
C VAL A 26 -14.17 -18.81 -23.41
N GLY A 27 -13.46 -18.75 -24.54
CA GLY A 27 -13.98 -19.14 -25.84
C GLY A 27 -14.14 -20.66 -25.94
N CYS A 28 -15.34 -21.12 -26.23
CA CYS A 28 -15.66 -22.55 -26.38
C CYS A 28 -16.55 -22.77 -27.61
N HIS A 29 -16.33 -23.84 -28.37
CA HIS A 29 -17.20 -24.22 -29.48
C HIS A 29 -18.60 -24.61 -29.01
N ASN A 30 -18.72 -25.16 -27.80
CA ASN A 30 -19.97 -25.56 -27.19
C ASN A 30 -20.67 -24.42 -26.44
N GLU A 31 -20.13 -23.20 -26.46
CA GLU A 31 -20.70 -22.08 -25.70
C GLU A 31 -22.17 -21.82 -26.08
N TRP A 32 -23.04 -21.74 -25.07
CA TRP A 32 -24.51 -21.57 -25.20
C TRP A 32 -25.25 -22.71 -25.93
N GLN A 33 -24.60 -23.84 -26.24
CA GLN A 33 -25.30 -25.00 -26.80
C GLN A 33 -26.13 -25.73 -25.72
N GLN A 34 -27.43 -25.85 -25.94
CA GLN A 34 -28.36 -26.56 -25.05
C GLN A 34 -27.92 -28.02 -24.83
N GLY A 35 -27.96 -28.48 -23.59
CA GLY A 35 -27.52 -29.83 -23.20
C GLY A 35 -26.00 -30.02 -23.13
N LYS A 36 -25.17 -29.07 -23.58
CA LYS A 36 -23.71 -29.14 -23.50
C LYS A 36 -23.09 -28.09 -22.60
N CYS A 37 -23.51 -26.82 -22.73
CA CYS A 37 -22.97 -25.71 -21.94
C CYS A 37 -23.99 -25.23 -20.92
N ASN A 38 -23.61 -25.32 -19.65
CA ASN A 38 -24.44 -24.92 -18.51
C ASN A 38 -23.98 -23.60 -17.88
N LYS A 39 -23.38 -22.68 -18.64
CA LYS A 39 -23.05 -21.34 -18.13
C LYS A 39 -24.35 -20.60 -17.73
N PRO A 40 -24.36 -19.84 -16.62
CA PRO A 40 -23.26 -19.61 -15.68
C PRO A 40 -23.20 -20.63 -14.52
N LYS A 41 -24.08 -21.65 -14.49
CA LYS A 41 -24.21 -22.60 -13.36
C LYS A 41 -22.98 -23.50 -13.16
N VAL A 42 -22.29 -23.88 -14.24
CA VAL A 42 -21.07 -24.70 -14.20
C VAL A 42 -19.89 -23.90 -14.73
N LYS A 43 -18.77 -23.90 -13.99
CA LYS A 43 -17.52 -23.26 -14.44
C LYS A 43 -16.97 -23.99 -15.66
N CYS A 44 -16.38 -23.27 -16.60
CA CYS A 44 -15.78 -23.86 -17.81
C CYS A 44 -14.79 -25.00 -17.51
N MET A 45 -14.04 -24.88 -16.42
CA MET A 45 -13.05 -25.87 -15.97
C MET A 45 -13.66 -27.16 -15.45
N GLU A 46 -14.89 -27.11 -14.96
CA GLU A 46 -15.62 -28.26 -14.40
C GLU A 46 -16.58 -28.87 -15.43
N CYS A 47 -16.65 -28.28 -16.63
CA CYS A 47 -17.52 -28.75 -17.70
C CYS A 47 -16.97 -30.05 -18.29
N VAL A 48 -17.79 -31.09 -18.41
CA VAL A 48 -17.41 -32.36 -19.07
C VAL A 48 -17.43 -32.27 -20.60
N HIS A 49 -18.02 -31.21 -21.17
CA HIS A 49 -18.13 -30.96 -22.61
C HIS A 49 -17.20 -29.83 -23.06
N GLN A 50 -15.98 -29.77 -22.51
CA GLN A 50 -14.98 -28.77 -22.89
C GLN A 50 -14.60 -28.91 -24.37
N ALA A 51 -14.66 -27.80 -25.10
CA ALA A 51 -14.21 -27.69 -26.48
C ALA A 51 -13.64 -26.27 -26.69
N PHE A 52 -12.56 -25.95 -25.99
CA PHE A 52 -11.99 -24.61 -26.00
C PHE A 52 -11.46 -24.22 -27.38
N LYS A 53 -11.65 -22.95 -27.73
CA LYS A 53 -11.16 -22.42 -29.00
C LYS A 53 -9.68 -22.12 -28.89
N ARG A 54 -8.90 -22.63 -29.83
CA ARG A 54 -7.44 -22.44 -29.91
C ARG A 54 -7.11 -21.03 -30.41
N LEU A 55 -6.02 -20.47 -29.90
CA LEU A 55 -5.52 -19.17 -30.35
C LEU A 55 -4.66 -19.34 -31.61
N ASP A 56 -5.32 -19.55 -32.75
CA ASP A 56 -4.67 -19.78 -34.05
C ASP A 56 -4.65 -18.51 -34.92
N ARG A 57 -4.15 -18.65 -36.16
CA ARG A 57 -4.09 -17.54 -37.12
C ARG A 57 -5.48 -16.98 -37.45
N GLN A 58 -6.52 -17.82 -37.46
CA GLN A 58 -7.87 -17.39 -37.77
C GLN A 58 -8.45 -16.56 -36.63
N ALA A 59 -8.25 -16.96 -35.37
CA ALA A 59 -8.65 -16.18 -34.20
C ALA A 59 -7.99 -14.79 -34.19
N ILE A 60 -6.71 -14.71 -34.57
CA ILE A 60 -6.00 -13.43 -34.70
C ILE A 60 -6.52 -12.59 -35.86
N TYR A 61 -6.78 -13.19 -37.02
CA TYR A 61 -7.38 -12.48 -38.14
C TYR A 61 -8.76 -11.91 -37.76
N ASP A 62 -9.62 -12.74 -37.16
CA ASP A 62 -10.96 -12.34 -36.73
C ASP A 62 -10.93 -11.23 -35.68
N HIS A 63 -9.92 -11.24 -34.81
CA HIS A 63 -9.65 -10.15 -33.88
C HIS A 63 -9.34 -8.82 -34.58
N LEU A 64 -8.38 -8.85 -35.50
CA LEU A 64 -7.90 -7.67 -36.23
C LEU A 64 -8.94 -7.14 -37.23
N ALA A 65 -9.77 -8.03 -37.77
CA ALA A 65 -10.89 -7.71 -38.66
C ALA A 65 -12.15 -7.26 -37.91
N GLY A 66 -12.16 -7.31 -36.57
CA GLY A 66 -13.25 -6.81 -35.75
C GLY A 66 -14.45 -7.76 -35.60
N LYS A 67 -14.33 -9.04 -35.98
CA LYS A 67 -15.40 -10.04 -35.78
C LYS A 67 -15.63 -10.32 -34.29
N HIS A 68 -14.58 -10.33 -33.49
CA HIS A 68 -14.65 -10.39 -32.03
C HIS A 68 -13.37 -9.80 -31.42
N THR A 69 -13.36 -9.51 -30.11
CA THR A 69 -12.13 -9.09 -29.40
C THR A 69 -11.59 -10.26 -28.59
N VAL A 70 -10.31 -10.57 -28.75
CA VAL A 70 -9.63 -11.71 -28.13
C VAL A 70 -8.83 -11.25 -26.92
N GLY A 71 -8.87 -12.04 -25.86
CA GLY A 71 -7.98 -11.97 -24.71
C GLY A 71 -7.03 -13.15 -24.65
N LEU A 72 -5.78 -12.88 -24.29
CA LEU A 72 -4.67 -13.82 -24.16
C LEU A 72 -4.45 -14.22 -22.71
N TYR A 73 -4.22 -15.50 -22.45
CA TYR A 73 -3.71 -16.00 -21.17
C TYR A 73 -2.16 -16.09 -21.25
N PRO A 74 -1.39 -15.21 -20.60
CA PRO A 74 0.06 -15.15 -20.75
C PRO A 74 0.81 -16.19 -19.89
N LEU A 75 0.17 -16.72 -18.84
CA LEU A 75 0.72 -17.76 -17.99
C LEU A 75 0.50 -19.14 -18.61
N LEU A 76 1.58 -19.87 -18.83
CA LEU A 76 1.59 -21.22 -19.39
C LEU A 76 1.40 -22.28 -18.29
N GLU A 77 1.12 -23.52 -18.69
CA GLU A 77 0.86 -24.65 -17.76
C GLU A 77 2.08 -25.05 -16.93
N ASP A 78 3.28 -24.81 -17.44
CA ASP A 78 4.56 -25.05 -16.77
C ASP A 78 4.96 -23.90 -15.82
N ASN A 79 4.10 -22.90 -15.64
CA ASN A 79 4.35 -21.66 -14.87
C ASN A 79 5.35 -20.70 -15.54
N PHE A 80 5.58 -20.83 -16.85
CA PHE A 80 6.38 -19.88 -17.61
C PHE A 80 5.51 -18.85 -18.33
N CYS A 81 6.14 -17.81 -18.85
CA CYS A 81 5.50 -16.82 -19.71
C CYS A 81 6.48 -16.34 -20.79
N CYS A 82 5.94 -15.75 -21.86
CA CYS A 82 6.73 -15.17 -22.95
C CYS A 82 6.65 -13.64 -23.00
N LEU A 83 5.87 -13.04 -22.11
CA LEU A 83 5.74 -11.59 -21.96
C LEU A 83 5.46 -11.23 -20.50
N LEU A 84 5.85 -10.02 -20.15
CA LEU A 84 5.40 -9.28 -18.99
C LEU A 84 4.61 -8.07 -19.48
N ALA A 85 3.45 -7.77 -18.91
CA ALA A 85 2.77 -6.51 -19.17
C ALA A 85 2.38 -5.81 -17.86
N ALA A 86 2.57 -4.50 -17.78
CA ALA A 86 2.11 -3.65 -16.70
C ALA A 86 0.91 -2.82 -17.16
N ASP A 87 -0.15 -2.81 -16.37
CA ASP A 87 -1.42 -2.15 -16.64
C ASP A 87 -1.49 -0.82 -15.88
N PHE A 88 -1.69 0.28 -16.60
CA PHE A 88 -1.82 1.63 -16.05
C PHE A 88 -3.15 2.26 -16.49
N ASP A 89 -4.05 2.49 -15.55
CA ASP A 89 -5.37 3.10 -15.75
C ASP A 89 -5.51 4.35 -14.84
N LYS A 90 -6.44 5.29 -15.07
CA LYS A 90 -6.69 6.53 -14.25
C LYS A 90 -5.90 7.77 -14.66
N SER A 91 -6.12 8.89 -13.95
CA SER A 91 -5.75 10.25 -14.36
C SER A 91 -4.26 10.52 -14.54
N ASP A 92 -3.38 9.83 -13.81
CA ASP A 92 -1.92 10.04 -13.86
C ASP A 92 -1.18 9.04 -14.77
N TRP A 93 -1.91 8.23 -15.57
CA TRP A 93 -1.33 7.14 -16.36
C TRP A 93 -0.18 7.59 -17.29
N GLN A 94 -0.27 8.77 -17.89
CA GLN A 94 0.73 9.29 -18.82
C GLN A 94 2.08 9.49 -18.14
N VAL A 95 2.06 10.04 -16.92
CA VAL A 95 3.28 10.32 -16.15
C VAL A 95 3.85 9.01 -15.63
N ALA A 96 3.00 8.12 -15.09
CA ALA A 96 3.43 6.81 -14.60
C ALA A 96 4.04 5.94 -15.71
N VAL A 97 3.44 5.93 -16.91
CA VAL A 97 3.95 5.19 -18.06
C VAL A 97 5.27 5.75 -18.57
N SER A 98 5.42 7.07 -18.58
CA SER A 98 6.68 7.72 -18.96
C SER A 98 7.79 7.40 -17.95
N ALA A 99 7.48 7.40 -16.65
CA ALA A 99 8.40 7.01 -15.59
C ALA A 99 8.84 5.54 -15.72
N PHE A 100 7.89 4.65 -16.00
CA PHE A 100 8.18 3.22 -16.17
C PHE A 100 8.99 2.96 -17.44
N ARG A 101 8.68 3.63 -18.56
CA ARG A 101 9.49 3.58 -19.78
C ARG A 101 10.92 4.07 -19.54
N LYS A 102 11.09 5.14 -18.75
CA LYS A 102 12.41 5.63 -18.35
C LYS A 102 13.18 4.57 -17.53
N ALA A 103 12.52 3.89 -16.60
CA ALA A 103 13.11 2.78 -15.85
C ALA A 103 13.56 1.63 -16.76
N CYS A 104 12.72 1.27 -17.74
CA CYS A 104 13.08 0.30 -18.77
C CYS A 104 14.34 0.74 -19.52
N ASN A 105 14.42 2.00 -19.96
CA ASN A 105 15.56 2.52 -20.71
C ASN A 105 16.86 2.51 -19.89
N GLU A 106 16.83 2.93 -18.62
CA GLU A 106 18.03 2.91 -17.75
C GLU A 106 18.54 1.49 -17.50
N LEU A 107 17.64 0.53 -17.29
CA LEU A 107 18.00 -0.89 -17.11
C LEU A 107 18.20 -1.62 -18.45
N LYS A 108 18.15 -0.90 -19.58
CA LYS A 108 18.27 -1.43 -20.94
C LYS A 108 17.26 -2.53 -21.26
N VAL A 109 16.08 -2.50 -20.65
CA VAL A 109 14.97 -3.43 -20.88
C VAL A 109 14.11 -2.93 -22.04
N PRO A 110 14.01 -3.66 -23.17
CA PRO A 110 13.13 -3.26 -24.26
C PRO A 110 11.67 -3.34 -23.83
N CYS A 111 10.91 -2.25 -24.04
CA CYS A 111 9.49 -2.21 -23.74
C CYS A 111 8.69 -1.59 -24.89
N SER A 112 7.40 -1.94 -24.98
CA SER A 112 6.43 -1.37 -25.92
C SER A 112 5.22 -0.87 -25.16
N VAL A 113 4.67 0.28 -25.55
CA VAL A 113 3.51 0.86 -24.88
C VAL A 113 2.32 0.84 -25.83
N GLU A 114 1.24 0.20 -25.40
CA GLU A 114 -0.05 0.19 -26.07
C GLU A 114 -1.00 1.13 -25.32
N ARG A 115 -1.60 2.12 -25.98
CA ARG A 115 -2.69 2.90 -25.39
C ARG A 115 -3.90 2.01 -25.16
N SER A 116 -4.55 2.11 -24.01
CA SER A 116 -5.68 1.27 -23.63
C SER A 116 -6.87 1.40 -24.60
N ARG A 117 -7.82 0.48 -24.48
CA ARG A 117 -9.07 0.50 -25.28
C ARG A 117 -9.86 1.80 -25.11
N SER A 118 -9.86 2.38 -23.91
CA SER A 118 -10.61 3.59 -23.58
C SER A 118 -9.87 4.88 -23.95
N GLY A 119 -8.55 4.79 -24.14
CA GLY A 119 -7.67 5.96 -24.27
C GLY A 119 -7.22 6.57 -22.94
N ASN A 120 -7.80 6.12 -21.81
CA ASN A 120 -7.55 6.66 -20.47
C ASN A 120 -6.61 5.77 -19.65
N GLY A 121 -5.63 5.16 -20.32
CA GLY A 121 -4.68 4.23 -19.74
C GLY A 121 -3.73 3.68 -20.81
N ALA A 122 -2.79 2.84 -20.40
CA ALA A 122 -1.91 2.11 -21.31
C ALA A 122 -1.35 0.82 -20.68
N HIS A 123 -0.97 -0.11 -21.54
CA HIS A 123 -0.21 -1.29 -21.16
C HIS A 123 1.25 -1.14 -21.60
N ILE A 124 2.19 -1.43 -20.71
CA ILE A 124 3.62 -1.54 -21.06
C ILE A 124 4.00 -3.00 -21.11
N GLY A 125 4.37 -3.49 -22.30
CA GLY A 125 4.79 -4.86 -22.55
C GLY A 125 6.31 -5.01 -22.69
N VAL A 126 6.88 -6.00 -21.99
CA VAL A 126 8.24 -6.53 -22.20
C VAL A 126 8.09 -7.94 -22.77
N PHE A 127 8.78 -8.24 -23.87
CA PHE A 127 8.70 -9.54 -24.54
C PHE A 127 10.02 -10.30 -24.40
N PHE A 128 9.95 -11.59 -24.12
CA PHE A 128 11.14 -12.42 -23.91
C PHE A 128 11.51 -13.22 -25.17
N GLU A 129 12.81 -13.44 -25.39
CA GLU A 129 13.32 -14.26 -26.51
C GLU A 129 12.91 -15.73 -26.36
N SER A 130 13.16 -16.29 -25.18
CA SER A 130 12.71 -17.59 -24.71
C SER A 130 11.67 -17.42 -23.61
N SER A 131 10.89 -18.47 -23.30
CA SER A 131 10.05 -18.45 -22.12
C SER A 131 10.91 -18.30 -20.85
N VAL A 132 10.38 -17.56 -19.88
CA VAL A 132 10.99 -17.36 -18.55
C VAL A 132 9.97 -17.71 -17.48
N SER A 133 10.41 -17.98 -16.25
CA SER A 133 9.47 -18.28 -15.18
C SER A 133 8.57 -17.05 -14.93
N ALA A 134 7.29 -17.26 -14.62
CA ALA A 134 6.40 -16.15 -14.32
C ALA A 134 6.85 -15.37 -13.08
N LYS A 135 7.53 -16.05 -12.14
CA LYS A 135 8.18 -15.45 -10.98
C LYS A 135 9.24 -14.41 -11.38
N ASP A 136 10.15 -14.78 -12.28
CA ASP A 136 11.25 -13.90 -12.71
C ASP A 136 10.74 -12.72 -13.52
N ALA A 137 9.75 -12.95 -14.39
CA ALA A 137 9.09 -11.89 -15.13
C ALA A 137 8.40 -10.88 -14.18
N ARG A 138 7.69 -11.36 -13.15
CA ARG A 138 7.06 -10.49 -12.17
C ARG A 138 8.08 -9.74 -11.32
N LEU A 139 9.18 -10.39 -10.93
CA LEU A 139 10.26 -9.76 -10.20
C LEU A 139 10.87 -8.60 -11.01
N LEU A 140 11.12 -8.80 -12.30
CA LEU A 140 11.53 -7.72 -13.22
C LEU A 140 10.51 -6.57 -13.21
N GLY A 141 9.21 -6.87 -13.31
CA GLY A 141 8.16 -5.86 -13.26
C GLY A 141 8.19 -5.02 -11.99
N PHE A 142 8.43 -5.65 -10.83
CA PHE A 142 8.56 -4.93 -9.57
C PHE A 142 9.82 -4.06 -9.51
N ILE A 143 10.96 -4.55 -10.01
CA ILE A 143 12.20 -3.76 -10.10
C ILE A 143 11.97 -2.50 -10.94
N LEU A 144 11.28 -2.64 -12.08
CA LEU A 144 10.96 -1.53 -12.96
C LEU A 144 9.98 -0.54 -12.31
N LEU A 145 8.97 -1.02 -11.58
CA LEU A 145 8.07 -0.16 -10.80
C LEU A 145 8.83 0.62 -9.74
N ASP A 146 9.67 -0.04 -8.96
CA ASP A 146 10.44 0.60 -7.89
C ASP A 146 11.39 1.66 -8.45
N LYS A 147 12.07 1.36 -9.57
CA LYS A 147 12.92 2.34 -10.27
C LYS A 147 12.11 3.50 -10.87
N ALA A 148 10.93 3.23 -11.42
CA ALA A 148 10.05 4.28 -11.95
C ALA A 148 9.60 5.26 -10.86
N MET A 149 9.33 4.75 -9.65
CA MET A 149 8.97 5.58 -8.49
C MET A 149 10.11 6.50 -8.04
N GLU A 150 11.37 6.17 -8.31
CA GLU A 150 12.51 7.05 -8.00
C GLU A 150 12.56 8.30 -8.87
N PHE A 151 12.19 8.20 -10.16
CA PHE A 151 12.23 9.36 -11.07
C PHE A 151 11.14 10.38 -10.80
N HIS A 152 10.03 9.94 -10.22
CA HIS A 152 8.87 10.78 -9.94
C HIS A 152 8.35 10.51 -8.55
N ALA A 153 9.19 10.82 -7.56
CA ALA A 153 8.87 10.66 -6.16
C ALA A 153 7.70 11.54 -5.70
N GLY A 154 7.18 12.46 -6.53
CA GLY A 154 5.94 13.19 -6.29
C GLY A 154 4.64 12.44 -6.65
N LEU A 155 4.70 11.39 -7.46
CA LEU A 155 3.50 10.64 -7.90
C LEU A 155 3.03 9.64 -6.84
N SER A 156 1.72 9.42 -6.75
CA SER A 156 1.12 8.36 -5.93
C SER A 156 1.17 6.99 -6.63
N PHE A 157 1.46 6.94 -7.95
CA PHE A 157 1.41 5.74 -8.78
C PHE A 157 0.06 5.01 -8.69
N GLU A 158 -1.01 5.74 -8.36
CA GLU A 158 -2.37 5.22 -8.25
C GLU A 158 -2.88 4.62 -9.56
N SER A 159 -2.28 5.01 -10.69
CA SER A 159 -2.63 4.48 -11.99
C SER A 159 -2.19 3.05 -12.24
N TYR A 160 -1.15 2.56 -11.55
CA TYR A 160 -0.74 1.16 -11.70
C TYR A 160 -1.84 0.23 -11.15
N ASP A 161 -2.38 -0.65 -12.01
CA ASP A 161 -3.38 -1.66 -11.62
C ASP A 161 -2.69 -2.99 -11.29
N ARG A 162 -1.99 -3.59 -12.25
CA ARG A 162 -1.39 -4.94 -12.10
C ARG A 162 -0.32 -5.28 -13.13
N LEU A 163 0.43 -6.36 -12.85
CA LEU A 163 1.27 -7.06 -13.81
C LEU A 163 0.56 -8.27 -14.43
N PHE A 164 0.94 -8.65 -15.64
CA PHE A 164 0.53 -9.87 -16.33
C PHE A 164 1.77 -10.66 -16.78
N PRO A 165 1.92 -11.94 -16.38
CA PRO A 165 1.10 -12.67 -15.41
C PRO A 165 1.03 -11.99 -14.03
N ASN A 166 -0.12 -12.05 -13.37
CA ASN A 166 -0.32 -11.49 -12.02
C ASN A 166 -0.05 -12.51 -10.89
N GLN A 167 0.42 -13.71 -11.25
CA GLN A 167 0.67 -14.82 -10.33
C GLN A 167 1.85 -15.66 -10.84
N ASP A 168 2.64 -16.22 -9.91
CA ASP A 168 3.86 -16.99 -10.23
C ASP A 168 3.54 -18.40 -10.71
N LEU A 169 2.43 -18.95 -10.25
CA LEU A 169 2.02 -20.33 -10.49
C LEU A 169 0.60 -20.36 -11.03
N LEU A 170 0.35 -21.31 -11.92
CA LEU A 170 -0.99 -21.60 -12.40
C LEU A 170 -1.73 -22.41 -11.32
N PRO A 171 -2.89 -21.95 -10.83
CA PRO A 171 -3.72 -22.74 -9.94
C PRO A 171 -4.10 -24.07 -10.61
N ILE A 172 -4.20 -25.14 -9.82
CA ILE A 172 -4.65 -26.44 -10.31
C ILE A 172 -6.03 -26.26 -10.95
N GLY A 173 -6.14 -26.59 -12.24
CA GLY A 173 -7.37 -26.41 -13.00
C GLY A 173 -7.73 -24.94 -13.30
N GLY A 174 -6.77 -24.02 -13.35
CA GLY A 174 -6.98 -22.63 -13.78
C GLY A 174 -6.40 -22.34 -15.17
N PHE A 175 -6.91 -21.29 -15.84
CA PHE A 175 -6.36 -20.80 -17.13
C PHE A 175 -5.32 -19.69 -16.97
N GLY A 176 -5.19 -19.14 -15.76
CA GLY A 176 -4.46 -17.91 -15.51
C GLY A 176 -5.32 -16.67 -15.78
N ASN A 177 -4.71 -15.51 -15.60
CA ASN A 177 -5.36 -14.22 -15.81
C ASN A 177 -5.19 -13.80 -17.26
N LEU A 178 -6.12 -13.00 -17.78
CA LEU A 178 -6.14 -12.62 -19.19
C LEU A 178 -5.76 -11.15 -19.37
N ILE A 179 -5.06 -10.87 -20.47
CA ILE A 179 -4.83 -9.53 -21.00
C ILE A 179 -5.48 -9.44 -22.38
N ALA A 180 -6.13 -8.31 -22.71
CA ALA A 180 -6.70 -8.12 -24.03
C ALA A 180 -5.59 -8.09 -25.10
N LEU A 181 -5.83 -8.67 -26.28
CA LEU A 181 -4.93 -8.46 -27.41
C LEU A 181 -5.03 -7.01 -27.94
N PRO A 182 -3.91 -6.44 -28.40
CA PRO A 182 -3.86 -5.09 -28.94
C PRO A 182 -4.38 -5.01 -30.37
N LEU A 183 -4.50 -3.80 -30.92
CA LEU A 183 -4.96 -3.52 -32.28
C LEU A 183 -6.42 -3.92 -32.52
N GLN A 184 -7.26 -3.73 -31.50
CA GLN A 184 -8.69 -3.99 -31.57
C GLN A 184 -9.33 -3.11 -32.66
N TYR A 185 -10.06 -3.71 -33.60
CA TYR A 185 -10.56 -3.03 -34.80
C TYR A 185 -11.27 -1.69 -34.52
N ALA A 186 -12.30 -1.68 -33.67
CA ALA A 186 -13.07 -0.47 -33.38
C ALA A 186 -12.28 0.58 -32.56
N PRO A 187 -11.60 0.24 -31.44
CA PRO A 187 -10.71 1.18 -30.74
C PRO A 187 -9.61 1.78 -31.63
N ARG A 188 -9.04 0.97 -32.52
CA ARG A 188 -7.96 1.40 -33.43
C ARG A 188 -8.40 2.54 -34.35
N GLN A 189 -9.66 2.56 -34.77
CA GLN A 189 -10.21 3.67 -35.58
C GLN A 189 -10.20 5.01 -34.83
N GLN A 190 -10.13 4.99 -33.50
CA GLN A 190 -10.06 6.17 -32.63
C GLN A 190 -8.63 6.38 -32.07
N ALA A 191 -7.61 5.77 -32.69
CA ALA A 191 -6.24 5.79 -32.20
C ALA A 191 -6.06 5.24 -30.76
N ASN A 192 -6.90 4.28 -30.38
CA ASN A 192 -6.84 3.52 -29.12
C ASN A 192 -6.54 2.04 -29.39
N SER A 193 -6.06 1.29 -28.39
CA SER A 193 -5.52 -0.06 -28.60
C SER A 193 -4.43 -0.09 -29.70
N VAL A 194 -3.57 0.92 -29.71
CA VAL A 194 -2.46 1.09 -30.66
C VAL A 194 -1.17 1.36 -29.90
N PHE A 195 -0.05 1.01 -30.50
CA PHE A 195 1.27 1.31 -29.95
C PHE A 195 1.61 2.78 -30.14
N ILE A 196 2.19 3.36 -29.09
CA ILE A 196 2.52 4.79 -29.00
C ILE A 196 4.01 5.00 -28.69
N ASP A 197 4.54 6.12 -29.17
CA ASP A 197 5.93 6.54 -29.03
C ASP A 197 6.21 7.20 -27.66
N GLU A 198 7.41 7.77 -27.53
CA GLU A 198 7.89 8.48 -26.33
C GLU A 198 7.03 9.69 -25.97
N ASN A 199 6.45 10.35 -26.97
CA ASN A 199 5.57 11.51 -26.83
C ASN A 199 4.09 11.11 -26.72
N LEU A 200 3.81 9.81 -26.57
CA LEU A 200 2.47 9.22 -26.48
C LEU A 200 1.64 9.34 -27.77
N TYR A 201 2.29 9.60 -28.91
CA TYR A 201 1.65 9.62 -30.22
C TYR A 201 1.61 8.21 -30.83
N PRO A 202 0.52 7.82 -31.50
CA PRO A 202 0.47 6.54 -32.23
C PRO A 202 1.54 6.47 -33.32
N TYR A 203 2.24 5.33 -33.41
CA TYR A 203 3.10 5.06 -34.56
C TYR A 203 2.28 5.06 -35.85
N SER A 204 2.78 5.72 -36.90
CA SER A 204 2.13 5.81 -38.21
C SER A 204 1.93 4.44 -38.85
N ASP A 205 2.93 3.55 -38.74
CA ASP A 205 2.84 2.15 -39.15
C ASP A 205 3.04 1.21 -37.95
N GLN A 206 1.92 0.70 -37.44
CA GLN A 206 1.87 -0.23 -36.32
C GLN A 206 2.58 -1.56 -36.63
N TRP A 207 2.56 -2.03 -37.88
CA TRP A 207 3.14 -3.30 -38.28
C TRP A 207 4.66 -3.20 -38.41
N SER A 208 5.15 -2.13 -39.03
CA SER A 208 6.57 -1.82 -39.09
C SER A 208 7.14 -1.71 -37.68
N TYR A 209 6.48 -0.96 -36.79
CA TYR A 209 6.86 -0.87 -35.38
C TYR A 209 6.93 -2.25 -34.71
N LEU A 210 5.86 -3.05 -34.78
CA LEU A 210 5.83 -4.37 -34.16
C LEU A 210 6.89 -5.34 -34.69
N SER A 211 7.27 -5.21 -35.97
CA SER A 211 8.34 -6.02 -36.54
C SER A 211 9.73 -5.65 -35.99
N SER A 212 9.90 -4.41 -35.53
CA SER A 212 11.15 -3.87 -34.98
C SER A 212 11.32 -4.09 -33.46
N VAL A 213 10.26 -4.51 -32.76
CA VAL A 213 10.28 -4.68 -31.30
C VAL A 213 11.34 -5.69 -30.88
N LYS A 214 12.33 -5.20 -30.13
CA LYS A 214 13.37 -6.03 -29.51
C LYS A 214 12.78 -6.82 -28.34
N LYS A 215 13.35 -8.01 -28.13
CA LYS A 215 13.00 -8.89 -27.02
C LYS A 215 14.13 -8.89 -26.00
N LEU A 216 13.78 -9.12 -24.74
CA LEU A 216 14.74 -9.29 -23.65
C LEU A 216 15.28 -10.73 -23.64
N ALA A 217 16.60 -10.85 -23.72
CA ALA A 217 17.30 -12.13 -23.60
C ALA A 217 17.28 -12.62 -22.14
N LYS A 218 17.21 -13.95 -21.93
CA LYS A 218 17.21 -14.54 -20.59
C LYS A 218 18.45 -14.17 -19.77
N GLN A 219 19.62 -14.15 -20.40
CA GLN A 219 20.88 -13.76 -19.74
C GLN A 219 20.83 -12.32 -19.21
N GLN A 220 20.23 -11.40 -19.96
CA GLN A 220 20.08 -10.01 -19.52
C GLN A 220 19.08 -9.90 -18.36
N LEU A 221 17.99 -10.66 -18.39
CA LEU A 221 17.07 -10.78 -17.26
C LEU A 221 17.82 -11.28 -16.01
N ASP A 222 18.55 -12.39 -16.12
CA ASP A 222 19.28 -12.99 -15.00
C ASP A 222 20.29 -11.99 -14.38
N ILE A 223 20.97 -11.19 -15.21
CA ILE A 223 21.86 -10.11 -14.77
C ILE A 223 21.10 -9.07 -13.95
N ILE A 224 19.96 -8.56 -14.45
CA ILE A 224 19.14 -7.56 -13.73
C ILE A 224 18.67 -8.11 -12.38
N LEU A 225 18.21 -9.37 -12.36
CA LEU A 225 17.75 -10.02 -11.13
C LEU A 225 18.90 -10.29 -10.13
N SER A 226 20.12 -10.49 -10.63
CA SER A 226 21.31 -10.74 -9.80
C SER A 226 21.79 -9.49 -9.07
N TYR A 227 21.66 -8.29 -9.66
CA TYR A 227 22.03 -7.03 -9.00
C TYR A 227 21.19 -6.76 -7.76
N GLN A 228 19.89 -7.10 -7.79
CA GLN A 228 19.07 -7.06 -6.57
C GLN A 228 19.39 -8.17 -5.60
N SER A 229 19.99 -9.30 -6.03
CA SER A 229 20.33 -10.40 -5.10
C SER A 229 21.43 -10.05 -4.11
N GLN A 230 22.20 -8.96 -4.31
CA GLN A 230 23.11 -8.44 -3.29
C GLN A 230 22.39 -7.63 -2.20
N ASP A 231 21.29 -6.93 -2.55
CA ASP A 231 20.37 -6.33 -1.57
C ASP A 231 19.42 -7.39 -0.95
N VAL A 232 19.02 -8.40 -1.72
CA VAL A 232 17.99 -9.39 -1.36
C VAL A 232 18.54 -10.62 -0.65
N LYS A 233 19.83 -10.99 -0.80
CA LYS A 233 20.43 -12.03 0.08
C LYS A 233 20.51 -11.59 1.54
N GLN A 234 20.54 -10.29 1.80
CA GLN A 234 20.29 -9.78 3.16
C GLN A 234 18.81 -9.87 3.56
N ASP A 235 17.86 -9.86 2.61
CA ASP A 235 16.41 -9.88 2.87
C ASP A 235 15.79 -11.28 2.98
N THR A 236 16.39 -12.34 2.44
CA THR A 236 15.80 -13.69 2.52
C THR A 236 15.91 -14.35 3.90
N GLU A 237 16.82 -13.87 4.76
CA GLU A 237 16.88 -14.24 6.18
C GLU A 237 16.08 -13.29 7.08
N ARG A 238 15.62 -12.15 6.55
CA ARG A 238 14.91 -11.12 7.32
C ARG A 238 13.42 -11.40 7.37
N LYS A 239 12.86 -11.22 8.55
CA LYS A 239 11.43 -11.40 8.79
C LYS A 239 10.67 -10.24 8.12
N PRO A 240 9.40 -10.41 7.70
CA PRO A 240 8.66 -9.42 6.92
C PRO A 240 8.54 -8.00 7.52
N TRP A 241 8.81 -7.84 8.82
CA TRP A 241 8.83 -6.58 9.55
C TRP A 241 10.22 -5.91 9.64
N GLU A 242 11.26 -6.55 9.09
CA GLU A 242 12.66 -6.08 9.08
C GLU A 242 13.04 -5.44 7.73
N LEU A 243 12.12 -5.42 6.75
CA LEU A 243 12.32 -4.97 5.36
C LEU A 243 12.52 -3.45 5.19
N ASN A 244 12.48 -2.66 6.27
CA ASN A 244 12.62 -1.20 6.20
C ASN A 244 14.07 -0.70 6.28
N TYR A 245 15.06 -1.60 6.32
CA TYR A 245 16.47 -1.26 6.55
C TYR A 245 17.38 -1.68 5.39
N ALA A 246 17.13 -1.18 4.18
CA ALA A 246 18.12 -1.22 3.09
C ALA A 246 18.83 0.14 3.00
N ARG A 247 20.04 0.20 3.61
CA ARG A 247 20.98 1.33 3.46
C ARG A 247 21.65 1.27 2.08
N GLY A 248 21.02 1.83 1.05
CA GLY A 248 21.73 2.13 -0.19
C GLY A 248 22.66 3.32 0.00
N ASN A 249 23.97 3.11 0.22
CA ASN A 249 24.96 4.19 0.38
C ASN A 249 25.25 4.94 -0.95
N GLU A 250 24.22 5.34 -1.68
CA GLU A 250 24.38 6.25 -2.81
C GLU A 250 24.46 7.68 -2.28
N VAL A 251 25.54 8.37 -2.65
CA VAL A 251 25.76 9.80 -2.38
C VAL A 251 24.69 10.59 -3.12
N MET A 252 23.83 11.28 -2.36
CA MET A 252 22.77 12.11 -2.93
C MET A 252 23.35 13.47 -3.31
N THR A 253 23.23 13.84 -4.58
CA THR A 253 23.66 15.15 -5.06
C THR A 253 22.52 16.17 -4.94
N GLY A 254 22.88 17.42 -4.63
CA GLY A 254 21.92 18.53 -4.55
C GLY A 254 21.10 18.59 -3.25
N CYS A 255 21.49 17.86 -2.19
CA CYS A 255 20.86 17.99 -0.88
C CYS A 255 21.01 19.42 -0.32
N PRO A 256 19.96 19.98 0.30
CA PRO A 256 20.06 21.28 0.94
C PRO A 256 20.95 21.20 2.19
N GLU A 257 21.60 22.31 2.56
CA GLU A 257 22.38 22.39 3.82
C GLU A 257 21.48 22.33 5.05
N LYS A 258 20.26 22.90 4.94
CA LYS A 258 19.29 23.00 6.03
C LYS A 258 17.89 22.67 5.53
N LEU A 259 17.11 21.97 6.36
CA LEU A 259 15.74 21.60 6.05
C LEU A 259 14.82 21.80 7.26
N THR A 260 13.71 22.50 7.05
CA THR A 260 12.67 22.67 8.07
C THR A 260 11.77 21.45 8.11
N LEU A 261 11.61 20.89 9.31
CA LEU A 261 10.79 19.75 9.61
C LEU A 261 9.62 20.20 10.48
N VAL A 262 8.41 20.22 9.94
CA VAL A 262 7.22 20.66 10.70
C VAL A 262 6.57 19.44 11.33
N LEU A 263 6.54 19.39 12.66
CA LEU A 263 5.94 18.31 13.42
C LEU A 263 4.56 18.74 13.94
N ALA A 264 3.49 18.16 13.38
CA ALA A 264 2.11 18.40 13.79
C ALA A 264 1.39 17.06 14.06
N ASN A 265 0.21 16.83 13.50
CA ASN A 265 -0.44 15.51 13.45
C ASN A 265 0.39 14.49 12.64
N ARG A 266 1.12 14.97 11.63
CA ARG A 266 2.11 14.26 10.83
C ARG A 266 3.44 15.02 10.82
N LEU A 267 4.43 14.43 10.16
CA LEU A 267 5.70 15.04 9.86
C LEU A 267 5.66 15.63 8.45
N TYR A 268 5.88 16.93 8.29
CA TYR A 268 5.78 17.62 7.01
C TYR A 268 7.12 18.18 6.55
N LEU A 269 7.43 17.98 5.27
CA LEU A 269 8.60 18.52 4.59
C LEU A 269 8.18 19.18 3.27
N SER A 270 8.72 20.35 2.96
CA SER A 270 8.42 21.03 1.68
C SER A 270 9.07 20.28 0.51
N ILE A 271 8.28 19.88 -0.48
CA ILE A 271 8.78 19.13 -1.65
C ILE A 271 9.71 19.99 -2.51
N SER A 272 9.50 21.31 -2.56
CA SER A 272 10.36 22.20 -3.35
C SER A 272 11.80 22.27 -2.83
N ALA A 273 12.01 21.93 -1.54
CA ALA A 273 13.33 21.88 -0.92
C ALA A 273 13.99 20.49 -1.02
N LEU A 274 13.30 19.48 -1.57
CA LEU A 274 13.76 18.09 -1.61
C LEU A 274 14.21 17.69 -3.01
N PRO A 275 15.47 17.24 -3.19
CA PRO A 275 15.87 16.50 -4.37
C PRO A 275 15.01 15.25 -4.55
N GLN A 276 14.74 14.85 -5.80
CA GLN A 276 13.89 13.68 -6.09
C GLN A 276 14.41 12.40 -5.42
N ALA A 277 15.73 12.24 -5.36
CA ALA A 277 16.36 11.10 -4.70
C ALA A 277 16.05 11.07 -3.19
N LEU A 278 16.15 12.22 -2.51
CA LEU A 278 15.85 12.35 -1.09
C LEU A 278 14.35 12.15 -0.83
N LEU A 279 13.48 12.71 -1.68
CA LEU A 279 12.02 12.50 -1.61
C LEU A 279 11.65 11.02 -1.74
N ALA A 280 12.27 10.29 -2.68
CA ALA A 280 12.04 8.85 -2.86
C ALA A 280 12.44 8.05 -1.61
N ARG A 281 13.58 8.39 -1.01
CA ARG A 281 14.03 7.78 0.25
C ARG A 281 13.10 8.06 1.41
N LEU A 282 12.64 9.30 1.57
CA LEU A 282 11.72 9.69 2.62
C LEU A 282 10.37 8.95 2.49
N LYS A 283 9.84 8.80 1.27
CA LYS A 283 8.65 7.98 1.01
C LYS A 283 8.88 6.50 1.35
N ARG A 284 10.09 5.98 1.12
CA ARG A 284 10.46 4.60 1.42
C ARG A 284 10.44 4.30 2.92
N ILE A 285 10.79 5.26 3.77
CA ILE A 285 10.70 5.12 5.25
C ILE A 285 9.26 4.78 5.70
N ALA A 286 8.26 5.41 5.07
CA ALA A 286 6.85 5.16 5.38
C ALA A 286 6.24 3.99 4.57
N ARG A 287 7.06 3.16 3.92
CA ARG A 287 6.61 2.00 3.13
C ARG A 287 6.91 0.72 3.89
N PHE A 288 6.00 -0.25 3.81
CA PHE A 288 6.23 -1.60 4.35
C PHE A 288 5.49 -2.65 3.51
N SER A 289 5.91 -3.91 3.67
CA SER A 289 5.33 -5.05 2.97
C SER A 289 3.87 -5.27 3.31
N ASN A 290 3.02 -5.47 2.30
CA ASN A 290 1.61 -5.80 2.52
C ASN A 290 1.46 -7.31 2.81
N PRO A 291 1.18 -7.73 4.06
CA PRO A 291 1.10 -9.15 4.40
C PRO A 291 -0.03 -9.86 3.67
N VAL A 292 -1.12 -9.16 3.34
CA VAL A 292 -2.24 -9.71 2.58
C VAL A 292 -1.77 -10.12 1.19
N PHE A 293 -0.91 -9.31 0.54
CA PHE A 293 -0.34 -9.65 -0.75
C PHE A 293 0.48 -10.94 -0.68
N PHE A 294 1.44 -11.01 0.25
CA PHE A 294 2.34 -12.16 0.37
C PHE A 294 1.60 -13.43 0.81
N LYS A 295 0.62 -13.31 1.71
CA LYS A 295 -0.25 -14.43 2.10
C LYS A 295 -1.09 -14.93 0.92
N THR A 296 -1.68 -14.02 0.15
CA THR A 296 -2.47 -14.35 -1.05
C THR A 296 -1.60 -15.04 -2.10
N GLN A 297 -0.38 -14.53 -2.30
CA GLN A 297 0.61 -15.13 -3.18
C GLN A 297 1.04 -16.53 -2.72
N ALA A 298 1.32 -16.71 -1.43
CA ALA A 298 1.69 -18.02 -0.85
C ALA A 298 0.56 -19.05 -0.99
N LEU A 299 -0.69 -18.61 -0.87
CA LEU A 299 -1.89 -19.42 -1.11
C LEU A 299 -2.18 -19.66 -2.60
N ARG A 300 -1.33 -19.15 -3.51
CA ARG A 300 -1.45 -19.28 -4.98
C ARG A 300 -2.73 -18.66 -5.54
N PHE A 301 -3.30 -17.68 -4.84
CA PHE A 301 -4.43 -16.91 -5.31
C PHE A 301 -3.97 -15.66 -6.09
N SER A 302 -4.89 -15.10 -6.88
CA SER A 302 -4.64 -13.87 -7.64
C SER A 302 -4.34 -12.71 -6.69
N THR A 303 -3.25 -11.97 -6.97
CA THR A 303 -2.86 -10.77 -6.23
C THR A 303 -3.40 -9.47 -6.84
N ASN A 304 -4.31 -9.59 -7.82
CA ASN A 304 -4.91 -8.45 -8.51
C ASN A 304 -5.58 -7.47 -7.54
N GLY A 305 -5.27 -6.18 -7.66
CA GLY A 305 -5.80 -5.12 -6.79
C GLY A 305 -5.26 -5.13 -5.35
N ILE A 306 -4.33 -6.02 -5.02
CA ILE A 306 -3.67 -6.03 -3.71
C ILE A 306 -2.28 -5.45 -3.90
N PRO A 307 -1.97 -4.27 -3.34
CA PRO A 307 -0.65 -3.67 -3.51
C PRO A 307 0.39 -4.50 -2.74
N ARG A 308 1.57 -4.72 -3.33
CA ARG A 308 2.67 -5.47 -2.69
C ARG A 308 3.21 -4.77 -1.43
N PHE A 309 3.14 -3.44 -1.43
CA PHE A 309 3.58 -2.60 -0.33
C PHE A 309 2.51 -1.58 -0.01
N ILE A 310 2.43 -1.19 1.26
CA ILE A 310 1.59 -0.09 1.71
C ILE A 310 2.52 1.08 2.00
N CYS A 311 2.20 2.26 1.49
CA CYS A 311 2.93 3.49 1.74
C CYS A 311 2.01 4.47 2.48
N LEU A 312 2.45 4.93 3.65
CA LEU A 312 1.71 5.90 4.47
C LEU A 312 2.17 7.35 4.23
N ALA A 313 3.07 7.55 3.26
CA ALA A 313 3.47 8.88 2.83
C ALA A 313 2.41 9.48 1.91
N GLU A 314 2.01 10.71 2.19
CA GLU A 314 1.07 11.47 1.38
C GLU A 314 1.75 12.72 0.83
N VAL A 315 1.30 13.17 -0.33
CA VAL A 315 1.71 14.45 -0.90
C VAL A 315 0.48 15.32 -0.94
N ASP A 316 0.52 16.44 -0.22
CA ASP A 316 -0.59 17.38 -0.17
C ASP A 316 -0.05 18.81 -0.14
N ASN A 317 -0.65 19.71 -0.94
CA ASN A 317 -0.35 21.14 -0.98
C ASN A 317 1.15 21.49 -1.05
N GLY A 318 1.95 20.69 -1.77
CA GLY A 318 3.40 20.91 -1.92
C GLY A 318 4.25 20.37 -0.76
N TYR A 319 3.65 19.67 0.20
CA TYR A 319 4.33 19.01 1.30
C TYR A 319 4.30 17.49 1.17
N LEU A 320 5.40 16.86 1.54
CA LEU A 320 5.45 15.44 1.86
C LEU A 320 5.02 15.28 3.32
N ALA A 321 3.96 14.52 3.56
CA ALA A 321 3.46 14.17 4.89
C ALA A 321 3.81 12.71 5.22
N LEU A 322 4.55 12.50 6.31
CA LEU A 322 4.93 11.19 6.82
C LEU A 322 4.30 10.94 8.20
N PRO A 323 4.05 9.67 8.59
CA PRO A 323 3.64 9.34 9.95
C PRO A 323 4.66 9.84 10.99
N ARG A 324 4.19 10.26 12.16
CA ARG A 324 5.09 10.78 13.22
C ARG A 324 6.12 9.78 13.70
N GLY A 325 5.81 8.49 13.72
CA GLY A 325 6.79 7.48 14.12
C GLY A 325 7.94 7.30 13.13
N CYS A 326 7.90 7.95 11.96
CA CYS A 326 9.05 8.01 11.05
C CYS A 326 10.10 9.06 11.48
N PHE A 327 9.83 9.87 12.50
CA PHE A 327 10.69 11.01 12.89
C PHE A 327 12.15 10.62 13.12
N ASP A 328 12.41 9.53 13.86
CA ASP A 328 13.78 9.10 14.17
C ASP A 328 14.53 8.64 12.91
N GLU A 329 13.87 7.90 12.04
CA GLU A 329 14.46 7.41 10.78
C GLU A 329 14.68 8.54 9.77
N VAL A 330 13.72 9.48 9.68
CA VAL A 330 13.87 10.70 8.87
C VAL A 330 15.03 11.55 9.38
N SER A 331 15.10 11.78 10.69
CA SER A 331 16.17 12.57 11.29
C SER A 331 17.53 11.94 11.04
N ARG A 332 17.64 10.62 11.20
CA ARG A 332 18.86 9.86 10.91
C ARG A 332 19.24 9.96 9.44
N LEU A 333 18.27 9.80 8.52
CA LEU A 333 18.53 9.94 7.09
C LEU A 333 19.05 11.33 6.74
N LEU A 334 18.46 12.40 7.29
CA LEU A 334 18.92 13.77 7.02
C LEU A 334 20.33 14.00 7.57
N GLN A 335 20.62 13.52 8.79
CA GLN A 335 21.93 13.61 9.42
C GLN A 335 23.02 12.82 8.67
N ASP A 336 22.69 11.62 8.18
CA ASP A 336 23.60 10.79 7.38
C ASP A 336 24.05 11.50 6.08
N HIS A 337 23.26 12.48 5.61
CA HIS A 337 23.57 13.35 4.45
C HIS A 337 24.00 14.76 4.85
N LEU A 338 24.35 14.98 6.12
CA LEU A 338 24.84 16.26 6.66
C LEU A 338 23.85 17.42 6.51
N ILE A 339 22.55 17.13 6.51
CA ILE A 339 21.49 18.15 6.43
C ILE A 339 21.12 18.59 7.85
N GLU A 340 21.24 19.88 8.14
CA GLU A 340 20.80 20.48 9.40
C GLU A 340 19.27 20.49 9.49
N ILE A 341 18.72 20.05 10.62
CA ILE A 341 17.28 19.95 10.85
C ILE A 341 16.80 21.14 11.70
N GLU A 342 15.89 21.94 11.15
CA GLU A 342 15.14 22.95 11.91
C GLU A 342 13.74 22.43 12.24
N LEU A 343 13.51 22.12 13.51
CA LEU A 343 12.24 21.54 13.96
C LEU A 343 11.23 22.62 14.34
N GLU A 344 10.10 22.68 13.62
CA GLU A 344 8.92 23.45 14.00
C GLU A 344 7.86 22.53 14.65
N ASP A 345 7.80 22.50 15.98
CA ASP A 345 6.78 21.71 16.70
C ASP A 345 5.44 22.46 16.81
N LYS A 346 4.48 22.09 15.97
CA LYS A 346 3.10 22.59 15.92
C LYS A 346 2.10 21.64 16.58
N ARG A 347 2.56 20.65 17.35
CA ARG A 347 1.67 19.76 18.10
C ARG A 347 0.95 20.50 19.24
N LYS A 348 -0.24 20.03 19.57
CA LYS A 348 -1.03 20.53 20.69
C LYS A 348 -0.37 20.10 22.01
N GLN A 349 0.13 21.07 22.77
CA GLN A 349 0.72 20.83 24.10
C GLN A 349 -0.35 20.49 25.15
N GLY A 350 -1.60 20.91 24.92
CA GLY A 350 -2.72 20.76 25.84
C GLY A 350 -2.74 21.75 26.99
N THR A 351 -3.65 21.53 27.93
CA THR A 351 -3.79 22.33 29.16
C THR A 351 -3.26 21.55 30.36
N ARG A 352 -2.56 22.25 31.27
CA ARG A 352 -1.96 21.64 32.45
C ARG A 352 -2.99 21.51 33.59
N LEU A 353 -3.20 20.29 34.06
CA LEU A 353 -4.12 19.95 35.16
C LEU A 353 -3.40 20.06 36.51
N LYS A 354 -3.28 21.28 37.05
CA LYS A 354 -2.50 21.56 38.27
C LYS A 354 -3.00 20.78 39.51
N GLY A 355 -4.31 20.65 39.66
CA GLY A 355 -4.96 19.98 40.80
C GLY A 355 -5.01 18.46 40.73
N LEU A 356 -4.49 17.86 39.66
CA LEU A 356 -4.59 16.42 39.46
C LEU A 356 -3.74 15.65 40.49
N MET A 357 -4.38 14.74 41.22
CA MET A 357 -3.76 13.86 42.21
C MET A 357 -4.03 12.39 41.88
N PHE A 358 -3.09 11.51 42.24
CA PHE A 358 -3.24 10.05 42.07
C PHE A 358 -3.62 9.40 43.39
N LYS A 359 -4.78 8.72 43.42
CA LYS A 359 -5.31 7.98 44.56
C LYS A 359 -4.84 6.52 44.50
N GLY A 360 -3.71 6.22 45.13
CA GLY A 360 -3.18 4.87 45.28
C GLY A 360 -1.69 4.77 44.95
N GLU A 361 -1.19 3.55 44.82
CA GLU A 361 0.21 3.30 44.46
C GLU A 361 0.34 2.39 43.24
N LEU A 362 1.21 2.79 42.31
CA LEU A 362 1.63 1.93 41.20
C LEU A 362 2.52 0.79 41.71
N ARG A 363 2.30 -0.42 41.19
CA ARG A 363 3.21 -1.56 41.42
C ARG A 363 4.59 -1.29 40.86
N LYS A 364 5.62 -2.01 41.34
CA LYS A 364 7.02 -1.83 40.90
C LYS A 364 7.18 -1.84 39.37
N ASP A 365 6.54 -2.79 38.69
CA ASP A 365 6.66 -2.92 37.24
C ASP A 365 5.88 -1.81 36.49
N GLN A 366 4.76 -1.36 37.05
CA GLN A 366 3.99 -0.21 36.53
C GLN A 366 4.77 1.09 36.69
N LYS A 367 5.44 1.31 37.84
CA LYS A 367 6.32 2.48 38.08
C LYS A 367 7.44 2.52 37.05
N LYS A 368 8.08 1.38 36.76
CA LYS A 368 9.10 1.27 35.70
C LYS A 368 8.55 1.63 34.32
N ALA A 369 7.42 1.02 33.92
CA ALA A 369 6.81 1.29 32.63
C ALA A 369 6.44 2.78 32.47
N VAL A 370 5.80 3.39 33.47
CA VAL A 370 5.46 4.83 33.47
C VAL A 370 6.71 5.71 33.39
N ALA A 371 7.80 5.33 34.07
CA ALA A 371 9.05 6.08 34.03
C ALA A 371 9.73 6.05 32.66
N VAL A 372 9.64 4.93 31.94
CA VAL A 372 10.13 4.82 30.55
C VAL A 372 9.22 5.62 29.61
N LEU A 373 7.91 5.38 29.64
CA LEU A 373 6.95 6.06 28.76
C LEU A 373 6.95 7.58 28.93
N ALA A 374 7.19 8.09 30.13
CA ALA A 374 7.22 9.53 30.38
C ALA A 374 8.44 10.26 29.77
N LYS A 375 9.48 9.54 29.33
CA LYS A 375 10.63 10.12 28.63
C LYS A 375 10.37 10.39 27.15
N HIS A 376 9.30 9.81 26.61
CA HIS A 376 8.96 9.90 25.19
C HIS A 376 7.62 10.61 25.03
N ASP A 377 7.43 11.30 23.92
CA ASP A 377 6.15 11.93 23.60
C ASP A 377 5.12 10.87 23.18
N THR A 378 5.56 9.92 22.36
CA THR A 378 4.75 8.84 21.80
C THR A 378 5.29 7.46 22.18
N GLY A 379 4.43 6.44 22.20
CA GLY A 379 4.87 5.05 22.43
C GLY A 379 3.73 4.06 22.60
N VAL A 380 4.06 2.77 22.72
CA VAL A 380 3.08 1.70 22.94
C VAL A 380 3.40 0.93 24.21
N LEU A 381 2.43 0.89 25.14
CA LEU A 381 2.46 0.01 26.30
C LEU A 381 1.92 -1.37 25.91
N HIS A 382 2.85 -2.25 25.56
CA HIS A 382 2.60 -3.67 25.42
C HIS A 382 2.72 -4.32 26.80
N ALA A 383 1.66 -4.98 27.29
CA ALA A 383 1.75 -5.80 28.50
C ALA A 383 0.61 -6.83 28.55
N PRO A 384 0.83 -8.01 29.17
CA PRO A 384 -0.20 -9.05 29.27
C PRO A 384 -1.46 -8.55 30.00
N THR A 385 -2.56 -9.28 29.84
CA THR A 385 -3.74 -9.13 30.70
C THR A 385 -3.32 -9.33 32.17
N ALA A 386 -3.96 -8.61 33.11
CA ALA A 386 -3.58 -8.52 34.53
C ALA A 386 -2.33 -7.67 34.91
N PHE A 387 -1.57 -7.12 33.95
CA PHE A 387 -0.56 -6.09 34.26
C PHE A 387 -1.17 -4.80 34.84
N GLY A 388 -2.47 -4.57 34.62
CA GLY A 388 -3.14 -3.33 35.02
C GLY A 388 -2.73 -2.17 34.11
N LYS A 389 -2.77 -2.38 32.79
CA LYS A 389 -2.42 -1.39 31.76
C LYS A 389 -3.16 -0.07 31.95
N THR A 390 -4.46 -0.12 32.25
CA THR A 390 -5.28 1.05 32.57
C THR A 390 -4.70 1.85 33.74
N VAL A 391 -4.34 1.19 34.84
CA VAL A 391 -3.76 1.87 36.02
C VAL A 391 -2.39 2.49 35.71
N ALA A 392 -1.55 1.80 34.92
CA ALA A 392 -0.29 2.37 34.44
C ALA A 392 -0.51 3.61 33.56
N ALA A 393 -1.48 3.56 32.64
CA ALA A 393 -1.85 4.69 31.80
C ALA A 393 -2.39 5.87 32.62
N ILE A 394 -3.21 5.62 33.64
CA ILE A 394 -3.66 6.63 34.60
C ILE A 394 -2.46 7.24 35.35
N GLY A 395 -1.51 6.41 35.77
CA GLY A 395 -0.25 6.86 36.35
C GLY A 395 0.54 7.79 35.41
N LEU A 396 0.52 7.52 34.10
CA LEU A 396 1.13 8.39 33.10
C LEU A 396 0.36 9.71 32.91
N ILE A 397 -0.98 9.68 32.91
CA ILE A 397 -1.83 10.90 32.91
C ILE A 397 -1.45 11.77 34.11
N HIS A 398 -1.37 11.19 35.31
CA HIS A 398 -0.96 11.91 36.52
C HIS A 398 0.47 12.44 36.42
N ARG A 399 1.41 11.67 35.85
CA ARG A 399 2.81 12.11 35.70
C ARG A 399 2.96 13.27 34.74
N ARG A 400 2.19 13.30 33.64
CA ARG A 400 2.22 14.39 32.64
C ARG A 400 1.38 15.59 33.07
N LYS A 401 0.26 15.38 33.77
CA LYS A 401 -0.73 16.40 34.16
C LYS A 401 -1.21 17.25 32.98
N VAL A 402 -1.46 16.61 31.83
CA VAL A 402 -1.97 17.26 30.61
C VAL A 402 -3.38 16.76 30.34
N ASN A 403 -4.25 17.63 29.83
CA ASN A 403 -5.58 17.21 29.43
C ASN A 403 -5.52 16.05 28.41
N THR A 404 -6.30 15.01 28.69
CA THR A 404 -6.16 13.71 28.05
C THR A 404 -7.49 13.24 27.48
N LEU A 405 -7.49 12.80 26.22
CA LEU A 405 -8.58 12.07 25.61
C LEU A 405 -8.24 10.58 25.52
N ILE A 406 -9.11 9.72 26.02
CA ILE A 406 -8.97 8.26 25.98
C ILE A 406 -9.93 7.72 24.93
N LEU A 407 -9.40 7.00 23.94
CA LEU A 407 -10.14 6.42 22.84
C LEU A 407 -10.34 4.93 23.07
N VAL A 408 -11.60 4.48 23.04
CA VAL A 408 -11.99 3.08 23.27
C VAL A 408 -12.94 2.57 22.18
N HIS A 409 -12.94 1.26 21.91
CA HIS A 409 -13.74 0.68 20.82
C HIS A 409 -15.18 0.32 21.20
N SER A 410 -15.49 0.24 22.49
CA SER A 410 -16.79 -0.19 22.99
C SER A 410 -17.26 0.67 24.18
N ARG A 411 -18.58 0.66 24.40
CA ARG A 411 -19.20 1.33 25.56
C ARG A 411 -18.79 0.67 26.88
N GLN A 412 -18.63 -0.66 26.89
CA GLN A 412 -18.19 -1.38 28.09
C GLN A 412 -16.81 -0.91 28.54
N LEU A 413 -15.87 -0.74 27.61
CA LEU A 413 -14.54 -0.19 27.93
C LEU A 413 -14.64 1.25 28.41
N LEU A 414 -15.52 2.07 27.82
CA LEU A 414 -15.75 3.43 28.27
C LEU A 414 -16.18 3.47 29.74
N ASP A 415 -17.14 2.63 30.13
CA ASP A 415 -17.62 2.54 31.51
C ASP A 415 -16.52 2.02 32.47
N GLN A 416 -15.72 1.03 32.04
CA GLN A 416 -14.58 0.52 32.81
C GLN A 416 -13.48 1.58 33.01
N TRP A 417 -13.13 2.34 31.98
CA TRP A 417 -12.18 3.44 32.08
C TRP A 417 -12.67 4.51 33.04
N LYS A 418 -13.96 4.84 32.98
CA LYS A 418 -14.57 5.81 33.90
C LYS A 418 -14.43 5.36 35.36
N GLU A 419 -14.78 4.11 35.65
CA GLU A 419 -14.65 3.54 37.00
C GLU A 419 -13.21 3.63 37.50
N ARG A 420 -12.24 3.26 36.67
CA ARG A 420 -10.81 3.30 37.03
C ARG A 420 -10.29 4.72 37.22
N LEU A 421 -10.66 5.66 36.36
CA LEU A 421 -10.27 7.07 36.53
C LEU A 421 -10.83 7.63 37.84
N THR A 422 -12.10 7.41 38.14
CA THR A 422 -12.71 7.90 39.39
C THR A 422 -12.08 7.26 40.63
N ALA A 423 -11.63 6.01 40.53
CA ALA A 423 -10.97 5.33 41.64
C ALA A 423 -9.53 5.82 41.89
N PHE A 424 -8.78 6.13 40.82
CA PHE A 424 -7.33 6.40 40.90
C PHE A 424 -6.94 7.86 40.66
N LEU A 425 -7.84 8.74 40.23
CA LEU A 425 -7.57 10.17 40.05
C LEU A 425 -8.51 11.03 40.91
N ASP A 426 -7.98 12.18 41.32
CA ASP A 426 -8.73 13.24 41.97
C ASP A 426 -8.35 14.61 41.41
N GLY A 427 -9.21 15.60 41.62
CA GLY A 427 -8.97 16.97 41.17
C GLY A 427 -9.18 17.19 39.67
N CYS A 428 -9.94 16.31 39.00
CA CYS A 428 -10.45 16.52 37.64
C CYS A 428 -11.82 15.86 37.42
N ASP A 429 -12.62 16.44 36.52
CA ASP A 429 -13.88 15.84 36.07
C ASP A 429 -13.66 14.90 34.89
N VAL A 430 -14.26 13.71 34.95
CA VAL A 430 -14.22 12.72 33.86
C VAL A 430 -15.43 12.89 32.94
N GLY A 431 -15.22 13.40 31.74
CA GLY A 431 -16.28 13.52 30.74
C GLY A 431 -16.36 12.31 29.80
N LEU A 432 -17.52 12.17 29.16
CA LEU A 432 -17.89 10.99 28.37
C LEU A 432 -18.48 11.39 27.02
N ILE A 433 -17.98 10.76 25.96
CA ILE A 433 -18.42 10.94 24.57
C ILE A 433 -18.71 9.56 23.97
N GLY A 434 -19.94 9.10 24.12
CA GLY A 434 -20.34 7.78 23.63
C GLY A 434 -21.70 7.33 24.11
N GLY A 435 -22.30 6.37 23.39
CA GLY A 435 -23.57 5.75 23.80
C GLY A 435 -24.75 6.74 23.92
N GLY A 436 -24.75 7.81 23.12
CA GLY A 436 -25.77 8.88 23.14
C GLY A 436 -25.48 10.02 24.12
N LYS A 437 -24.40 9.95 24.91
CA LYS A 437 -23.97 11.04 25.82
C LYS A 437 -22.79 11.78 25.20
N ARG A 438 -22.84 13.11 25.20
CA ARG A 438 -21.74 13.98 24.75
C ARG A 438 -21.54 15.11 25.76
N LYS A 439 -20.75 14.84 26.80
CA LYS A 439 -20.43 15.78 27.87
C LYS A 439 -18.92 15.80 28.11
N PRO A 440 -18.12 16.38 27.19
CA PRO A 440 -16.69 16.56 27.41
C PRO A 440 -16.43 17.59 28.51
N THR A 441 -15.39 17.40 29.31
CA THR A 441 -14.92 18.36 30.32
C THR A 441 -13.73 19.17 29.84
N GLY A 442 -13.01 18.69 28.80
CA GLY A 442 -11.75 19.25 28.33
C GLY A 442 -10.56 18.93 29.24
N GLN A 443 -10.77 18.13 30.30
CA GLN A 443 -9.74 17.71 31.25
C GLN A 443 -9.30 16.27 30.99
N VAL A 444 -10.05 15.29 31.49
CA VAL A 444 -9.82 13.87 31.20
C VAL A 444 -11.11 13.28 30.67
N ASP A 445 -11.14 13.01 29.38
CA ASP A 445 -12.35 12.59 28.67
C ASP A 445 -12.18 11.21 28.06
N ILE A 446 -13.27 10.44 28.01
CA ILE A 446 -13.31 9.14 27.36
C ILE A 446 -14.28 9.19 26.18
N ALA A 447 -13.81 8.80 25.00
CA ALA A 447 -14.61 8.76 23.79
C ALA A 447 -14.56 7.40 23.11
N THR A 448 -15.69 6.96 22.55
CA THR A 448 -15.65 5.84 21.61
C THR A 448 -15.22 6.33 20.22
N TYR A 449 -14.43 5.55 19.49
CA TYR A 449 -13.97 5.94 18.13
C TYR A 449 -15.15 6.35 17.22
N GLN A 450 -16.25 5.59 17.26
CA GLN A 450 -17.42 5.86 16.41
C GLN A 450 -18.13 7.17 16.75
N SER A 451 -17.94 7.70 17.97
CA SER A 451 -18.57 8.96 18.39
C SER A 451 -17.79 10.19 17.96
N LEU A 452 -16.54 10.01 17.52
CA LEU A 452 -15.68 11.07 17.01
C LEU A 452 -15.68 11.19 15.49
N ILE A 453 -16.33 10.25 14.78
CA ILE A 453 -16.42 10.25 13.32
C ILE A 453 -17.87 10.51 12.93
N ASN A 454 -18.09 11.57 12.17
CA ASN A 454 -19.40 11.89 11.62
C ASN A 454 -19.75 10.90 10.50
N ARG A 455 -20.87 10.19 10.64
CA ARG A 455 -21.29 9.15 9.68
C ARG A 455 -21.69 9.71 8.31
N LYS A 456 -22.03 11.00 8.20
CA LYS A 456 -22.52 11.59 6.95
C LYS A 456 -21.39 11.96 5.98
N ASP A 457 -20.32 12.54 6.51
CA ASP A 457 -19.22 13.11 5.72
C ASP A 457 -17.85 12.51 6.10
N ASN A 458 -17.81 11.60 7.08
CA ASN A 458 -16.60 11.00 7.66
C ASN A 458 -15.62 12.03 8.25
N SER A 459 -16.08 13.23 8.59
CA SER A 459 -15.28 14.23 9.29
C SER A 459 -15.00 13.82 10.74
N VAL A 460 -13.84 14.23 11.25
CA VAL A 460 -13.43 14.01 12.64
C VAL A 460 -13.92 15.18 13.51
N ALA A 461 -14.42 14.87 14.70
CA ALA A 461 -14.92 15.86 15.64
C ALA A 461 -13.81 16.83 16.07
N SER A 462 -14.07 18.14 15.93
CA SER A 462 -13.09 19.21 16.22
C SER A 462 -12.54 19.20 17.64
N LEU A 463 -13.29 18.66 18.61
CA LEU A 463 -12.82 18.52 19.99
C LEU A 463 -11.51 17.72 20.11
N LEU A 464 -11.22 16.83 19.14
CA LEU A 464 -9.98 16.06 19.12
C LEU A 464 -8.73 16.97 19.18
N TYR A 465 -8.82 18.15 18.59
CA TYR A 465 -7.71 19.11 18.49
C TYR A 465 -7.39 19.85 19.81
N ASP A 466 -8.22 19.69 20.84
CA ASP A 466 -8.09 20.43 22.11
C ASP A 466 -7.19 19.73 23.14
N TYR A 467 -6.88 18.45 22.95
CA TYR A 467 -6.15 17.64 23.92
C TYR A 467 -4.65 17.60 23.64
N GLY A 468 -3.85 17.73 24.70
CA GLY A 468 -2.39 17.56 24.61
C GLY A 468 -1.94 16.11 24.70
N GLN A 469 -2.79 15.23 25.21
CA GLN A 469 -2.53 13.80 25.30
C GLN A 469 -3.70 12.98 24.75
N VAL A 470 -3.40 11.96 23.96
CA VAL A 470 -4.35 10.95 23.50
C VAL A 470 -3.88 9.56 23.91
N ILE A 471 -4.78 8.77 24.47
CA ILE A 471 -4.55 7.37 24.83
C ILE A 471 -5.48 6.50 24.00
N ILE A 472 -4.93 5.46 23.38
CA ILE A 472 -5.62 4.59 22.42
C ILE A 472 -5.66 3.20 23.04
N ASP A 473 -6.82 2.83 23.60
CA ASP A 473 -7.00 1.52 24.19
C ASP A 473 -7.27 0.47 23.11
N GLU A 474 -6.71 -0.72 23.31
CA GLU A 474 -6.65 -1.80 22.32
C GLU A 474 -6.19 -1.31 20.94
N CYS A 475 -5.05 -0.61 20.92
CA CYS A 475 -4.46 0.00 19.73
C CYS A 475 -4.13 -1.00 18.60
N HIS A 476 -4.22 -2.30 18.84
CA HIS A 476 -4.15 -3.32 17.78
C HIS A 476 -5.36 -3.28 16.80
N HIS A 477 -6.37 -2.44 17.06
CA HIS A 477 -7.50 -2.19 16.15
C HIS A 477 -7.28 -1.05 15.13
N ILE A 478 -6.13 -0.36 15.17
CA ILE A 478 -5.83 0.82 14.33
C ILE A 478 -5.96 0.56 12.83
N PHE A 479 -5.86 -0.69 12.39
CA PHE A 479 -5.88 -1.09 10.99
C PHE A 479 -7.24 -0.95 10.28
N ALA A 480 -8.30 -0.56 10.98
CA ALA A 480 -9.57 -0.22 10.33
C ALA A 480 -9.47 1.17 9.67
N PRO A 481 -9.93 1.38 8.41
CA PRO A 481 -9.79 2.66 7.71
C PRO A 481 -10.30 3.88 8.48
N ASN A 482 -11.38 3.70 9.26
CA ASN A 482 -11.92 4.75 10.11
C ASN A 482 -11.02 5.12 11.30
N TYR A 483 -10.26 4.16 11.83
CA TYR A 483 -9.32 4.38 12.94
C TYR A 483 -8.08 5.12 12.44
N GLU A 484 -7.51 4.67 11.32
CA GLU A 484 -6.40 5.35 10.66
C GLU A 484 -6.74 6.81 10.38
N ARG A 485 -7.92 7.08 9.82
CA ARG A 485 -8.40 8.45 9.58
C ARG A 485 -8.42 9.30 10.84
N LEU A 486 -8.95 8.77 11.94
CA LEU A 486 -9.00 9.50 13.21
C LEU A 486 -7.59 9.83 13.72
N LEU A 487 -6.67 8.86 13.66
CA LEU A 487 -5.30 9.03 14.16
C LEU A 487 -4.48 10.02 13.35
N ASN A 488 -4.72 10.06 12.04
CA ASN A 488 -4.09 11.03 11.15
C ASN A 488 -4.51 12.47 11.46
N GLU A 489 -5.61 12.70 12.19
CA GLU A 489 -6.08 14.01 12.65
C GLU A 489 -5.66 14.34 14.10
N VAL A 490 -4.94 13.46 14.80
CA VAL A 490 -4.56 13.72 16.20
C VAL A 490 -3.39 14.71 16.27
N HIS A 491 -3.64 15.95 16.68
CA HIS A 491 -2.57 16.95 16.89
C HIS A 491 -1.88 16.87 18.26
N ALA A 492 -2.37 16.04 19.18
CA ALA A 492 -1.83 15.91 20.53
C ALA A 492 -0.32 15.62 20.51
N LYS A 493 0.44 16.34 21.35
CA LYS A 493 1.88 16.09 21.54
C LYS A 493 2.13 14.66 22.00
N TYR A 494 1.34 14.23 22.98
CA TYR A 494 1.54 12.95 23.64
C TYR A 494 0.55 11.90 23.12
N ILE A 495 1.05 10.74 22.67
CA ILE A 495 0.20 9.64 22.22
C ILE A 495 0.65 8.32 22.83
N LEU A 496 -0.28 7.60 23.45
CA LEU A 496 -0.02 6.27 24.01
C LEU A 496 -0.94 5.24 23.38
N GLY A 497 -0.37 4.24 22.70
CA GLY A 497 -1.09 3.00 22.39
C GLY A 497 -1.05 2.04 23.57
N ILE A 498 -2.15 1.36 23.87
CA ILE A 498 -2.20 0.30 24.89
C ILE A 498 -2.69 -0.97 24.22
N THR A 499 -1.98 -2.09 24.39
CA THR A 499 -2.42 -3.37 23.84
C THR A 499 -1.89 -4.56 24.66
N ALA A 500 -2.67 -5.65 24.70
CA ALA A 500 -2.19 -6.94 25.19
C ALA A 500 -1.48 -7.77 24.11
N THR A 501 -1.77 -7.48 22.84
CA THR A 501 -1.35 -8.28 21.69
C THR A 501 -0.91 -7.32 20.57
N PRO A 502 0.38 -6.94 20.50
CA PRO A 502 0.89 -6.12 19.41
C PRO A 502 0.94 -6.92 18.10
N HIS A 503 1.16 -8.24 18.18
CA HIS A 503 1.19 -9.12 17.03
C HIS A 503 -0.20 -9.74 16.75
N ARG A 504 -0.88 -9.30 15.69
CA ARG A 504 -2.01 -10.04 15.10
C ARG A 504 -1.53 -10.99 13.99
N GLN A 505 -2.32 -12.04 13.74
CA GLN A 505 -2.12 -13.05 12.68
C GLN A 505 -2.29 -12.50 11.25
N ASP A 506 -2.76 -11.26 11.10
CA ASP A 506 -2.99 -10.59 9.81
C ASP A 506 -1.73 -9.86 9.28
N GLY A 507 -0.67 -9.75 10.10
CA GLY A 507 0.65 -9.25 9.70
C GLY A 507 0.77 -7.72 9.58
N HIS A 508 -0.30 -6.93 9.81
CA HIS A 508 -0.32 -5.47 9.58
C HIS A 508 0.42 -4.63 10.64
N GLN A 509 1.25 -5.28 11.45
CA GLN A 509 2.04 -4.71 12.53
C GLN A 509 2.81 -3.43 12.15
N PRO A 510 3.37 -3.29 10.92
CA PRO A 510 4.11 -2.07 10.56
C PRO A 510 3.28 -0.77 10.55
N ILE A 511 1.95 -0.82 10.46
CA ILE A 511 1.10 0.40 10.54
C ILE A 511 1.19 1.06 11.93
N MET A 512 1.67 0.34 12.96
CA MET A 512 1.98 0.94 14.26
C MET A 512 3.04 2.05 14.18
N ILE A 513 3.76 2.19 13.06
CA ILE A 513 4.63 3.35 12.78
C ILE A 513 3.88 4.69 12.86
N ILE A 514 2.54 4.69 12.76
CA ILE A 514 1.73 5.91 13.04
C ILE A 514 1.92 6.40 14.49
N LEU A 515 2.14 5.49 15.44
CA LEU A 515 2.23 5.77 16.88
C LEU A 515 3.67 5.82 17.44
N SER A 516 4.69 5.54 16.63
CA SER A 516 6.11 5.34 16.98
C SER A 516 6.52 3.93 17.45
N LEU A 517 7.80 3.61 17.17
CA LEU A 517 8.48 2.31 17.28
C LEU A 517 8.98 1.94 18.70
N ILE A 518 8.47 2.55 19.76
CA ILE A 518 8.91 2.22 21.12
C ILE A 518 8.03 1.11 21.69
N ASP A 519 8.49 -0.13 21.56
CA ASP A 519 7.95 -1.29 22.27
C ASP A 519 8.59 -1.37 23.66
N SER A 520 7.83 -1.04 24.71
CA SER A 520 8.36 -0.94 26.08
C SER A 520 8.88 -2.26 26.65
N PHE A 521 8.53 -3.42 26.06
CA PHE A 521 8.98 -4.72 26.57
C PHE A 521 10.38 -5.11 26.09
N SER A 522 10.79 -4.71 24.89
CA SER A 522 12.08 -5.08 24.31
C SER A 522 13.28 -4.46 25.05
N ASN A 523 13.05 -3.36 25.77
CA ASN A 523 14.06 -2.65 26.55
C ASN A 523 13.99 -2.96 28.06
N MET A 524 13.18 -3.94 28.49
CA MET A 524 13.03 -4.35 29.90
C MET A 524 13.70 -5.69 30.24
N THR A 525 14.29 -6.36 29.26
CA THR A 525 15.28 -7.44 29.41
C THR A 525 16.67 -6.88 29.13
#